data_AF-A0A527GKT8-F1
#
_entry.id   AF-A0A527GKT8-F1
#
_cell.length_a   1.000
_cell.length_b   1.000
_cell.length_c   1.000
_cell.angle_alpha   90.00
_cell.angle_beta   90.00
_cell.angle_gamma   90.00
#
_symmetry.space_group_name_H-M   'P 1'
#
loop_
_entity.id
_entity.type
_entity.pdbx_description
1 polymer ?
#
loop_
_entity_poly.entity_id
_entity_poly.type
_entity_poly.pdbx_seq_one_letter_code
_entity_poly.pdbx_strand_id
1 'polypeptide(L)' 'MPKHIPSDPARTILLIGASRGLGHAMAAEFLKKGWNVVGTVRGGGTRTLLHDLADEHAGRVEIET' A
#
# COMPACT_ATOMS: atom_id res chain seq x y z
N MET A 1 7.46 -0.94 -34.94
CA MET A 1 6.37 -0.82 -33.94
C MET A 1 6.92 -1.29 -32.60
N PRO A 2 6.85 -0.51 -31.52
CA PRO A 2 7.33 -0.99 -30.23
C PRO A 2 6.35 -2.05 -29.73
N LYS A 3 6.85 -3.26 -29.48
CA LYS A 3 6.10 -4.32 -28.79
C LYS A 3 5.78 -3.81 -27.39
N HIS A 4 4.51 -3.78 -27.03
CA HIS A 4 4.09 -3.67 -25.64
C HIS A 4 4.68 -4.88 -24.91
N ILE A 5 5.70 -4.65 -24.09
CA ILE A 5 6.17 -5.66 -23.14
C ILE A 5 5.11 -5.68 -22.04
N PRO A 6 4.48 -6.83 -21.73
CA PRO A 6 3.62 -6.92 -20.56
C PRO A 6 4.47 -6.56 -19.34
N SER A 7 4.09 -5.52 -18.60
CA SER A 7 4.71 -5.26 -17.30
C SER A 7 4.44 -6.45 -16.40
N ASP A 8 5.48 -7.00 -15.77
CA ASP A 8 5.31 -8.00 -14.71
C ASP A 8 4.23 -7.50 -13.73
N PRO A 9 3.31 -8.38 -13.29
CA PRO A 9 2.30 -7.98 -12.32
C PRO A 9 2.98 -7.39 -11.08
N ALA A 10 2.52 -6.21 -10.67
CA ALA A 10 3.07 -5.52 -9.51
C ALA A 10 3.01 -6.46 -8.28
N ARG A 11 4.16 -6.65 -7.63
CA ARG A 11 4.28 -7.51 -6.45
C ARG A 11 3.43 -6.92 -5.32
N THR A 12 2.80 -7.77 -4.51
CA THR A 12 1.96 -7.33 -3.39
C THR A 12 2.58 -7.75 -2.06
N ILE A 13 2.50 -6.88 -1.04
CA ILE A 13 2.92 -7.17 0.33
C ILE A 13 1.78 -6.93 1.32
N LEU A 14 1.66 -7.81 2.31
CA LEU A 14 0.79 -7.61 3.49
C LEU A 14 1.62 -7.03 4.64
N LEU A 15 1.19 -5.90 5.20
CA LEU A 15 1.83 -5.23 6.33
C LEU A 15 0.86 -5.11 7.52
N ILE A 16 1.16 -5.84 8.60
CA ILE A 16 0.42 -5.73 9.86
C ILE A 16 0.95 -4.54 10.66
N GLY A 17 0.05 -3.68 11.15
CA GLY A 17 0.43 -2.48 11.89
C GLY A 17 0.91 -1.33 11.00
N ALA A 18 0.37 -1.23 9.79
CA ALA A 18 0.72 -0.21 8.80
C ALA A 18 0.09 1.17 9.06
N SER A 19 -0.72 1.31 10.12
CA SER A 19 -1.45 2.54 10.45
C SER A 19 -0.58 3.73 10.86
N ARG A 20 0.64 3.49 11.37
CA ARG A 20 1.56 4.54 11.84
C ARG A 20 3.01 4.06 11.95
N GLY A 21 3.93 4.98 12.25
CA GLY A 21 5.31 4.67 12.58
C GLY A 21 6.02 3.88 11.49
N LEU A 22 6.79 2.85 11.88
CA LEU A 22 7.58 2.06 10.94
C LEU A 22 6.71 1.32 9.91
N GLY A 23 5.56 0.77 10.30
CA GLY A 23 4.66 0.07 9.38
C GLY A 23 4.19 0.98 8.24
N HIS A 24 3.80 2.21 8.57
CA HIS A 24 3.42 3.21 7.57
C HIS A 24 4.60 3.61 6.67
N ALA A 25 5.78 3.86 7.25
CA ALA A 25 6.97 4.19 6.48
C ALA A 25 7.35 3.07 5.49
N MET A 26 7.26 1.81 5.92
CA MET A 26 7.48 0.66 5.03
C MET A 26 6.47 0.62 3.89
N ALA A 27 5.17 0.85 4.17
CA ALA A 27 4.14 0.90 3.13
C ALA A 27 4.47 1.95 2.05
N ALA A 28 4.86 3.16 2.46
CA ALA A 28 5.26 4.23 1.54
C ALA A 28 6.48 3.83 0.69
N GLU A 29 7.49 3.20 1.30
CA GLU A 29 8.69 2.76 0.57
C GLU A 29 8.41 1.61 -0.41
N PHE A 30 7.52 0.67 -0.08
CA PHE A 30 7.12 -0.39 -1.01
C PHE A 30 6.35 0.16 -2.21
N LEU A 31 5.46 1.15 -2.01
CA LEU A 31 4.75 1.82 -3.09
C LEU A 31 5.70 2.51 -4.07
N LYS A 32 6.73 3.21 -3.56
CA LYS A 32 7.82 3.81 -4.36
C LYS A 32 8.59 2.76 -5.18
N LYS A 33 8.73 1.54 -4.67
CA LYS A 33 9.37 0.40 -5.36
C LYS A 33 8.46 -0.31 -6.36
N GLY A 34 7.25 0.20 -6.61
CA GLY A 34 6.32 -0.39 -7.57
C GLY A 34 5.46 -1.53 -7.01
N TRP A 35 5.44 -1.74 -5.70
CA TRP A 35 4.60 -2.77 -5.08
C TRP A 35 3.20 -2.26 -4.81
N ASN A 36 2.24 -3.17 -4.70
CA ASN A 36 0.95 -2.92 -4.07
C ASN A 36 1.03 -3.29 -2.58
N VAL A 37 0.26 -2.61 -1.75
CA VAL A 37 0.27 -2.82 -0.29
C VAL A 37 -1.13 -3.21 0.17
N VAL A 38 -1.24 -4.30 0.90
CA VAL A 38 -2.38 -4.56 1.79
C VAL A 38 -1.90 -4.23 3.19
N GLY A 39 -2.50 -3.25 3.86
CA GLY A 39 -2.08 -2.82 5.19
C GLY A 39 -3.22 -2.96 6.19
N THR A 40 -2.90 -3.36 7.43
CA THR A 40 -3.95 -3.48 8.46
C THR A 40 -4.03 -2.28 9.38
N VAL A 41 -5.27 -1.94 9.75
CA VAL A 41 -5.62 -1.04 10.85
C VAL A 41 -6.28 -1.85 11.97
N ARG A 42 -6.65 -1.20 13.07
CA ARG A 42 -7.47 -1.85 14.12
C ARG A 42 -8.93 -1.48 13.90
N GLY A 43 -9.83 -2.44 14.05
CA GLY A 43 -11.28 -2.20 14.01
C GLY A 43 -11.75 -1.18 15.03
N GLY A 44 -12.73 -0.36 14.61
CA GLY A 44 -13.27 0.75 15.41
C GLY A 44 -12.32 1.94 15.59
N GLY A 45 -11.16 1.94 14.92
CA GLY A 45 -10.22 3.04 14.94
C GLY A 45 -10.68 4.24 14.11
N THR A 46 -10.13 5.41 14.41
CA THR A 46 -10.24 6.59 13.55
C THR A 46 -9.38 6.42 12.30
N ARG A 47 -9.59 7.30 11.32
CA ARG A 47 -8.70 7.45 10.16
C ARG A 47 -7.23 7.54 10.59
N THR A 48 -6.35 6.92 9.82
CA THR A 48 -4.90 6.77 10.08
C THR A 48 -4.08 7.19 8.87
N LEU A 49 -2.76 7.32 9.03
CA LEU A 49 -1.85 7.68 7.93
C LEU A 49 -1.88 6.67 6.76
N LEU A 50 -2.29 5.42 7.01
CA LEU A 50 -2.48 4.44 5.95
C LEU A 50 -3.65 4.80 5.02
N HIS A 51 -4.69 5.44 5.55
CA HIS A 51 -5.82 5.91 4.74
C HIS A 51 -5.42 7.09 3.87
N ASP A 52 -4.61 8.01 4.41
CA ASP A 52 -4.06 9.13 3.63
C ASP A 52 -3.17 8.61 2.49
N LEU A 53 -2.34 7.60 2.79
CA LEU A 53 -1.51 6.93 1.78
C LEU A 53 -2.34 6.20 0.71
N ALA A 54 -3.51 5.66 1.07
CA ALA A 54 -4.41 5.03 0.11
C ALA A 54 -5.06 6.04 -0.84
N ASP A 55 -5.41 7.22 -0.35
CA ASP A 55 -5.92 8.31 -1.17
C ASP A 55 -4.85 8.83 -2.14
N GLU A 56 -3.59 8.93 -1.70
CA GLU A 56 -2.45 9.35 -2.53
C GLU A 56 -2.08 8.31 -3.61
N HIS A 57 -2.34 7.02 -3.36
CA HIS A 57 -1.97 5.91 -4.22
C HIS A 57 -3.18 5.07 -4.62
N ALA A 58 -4.15 5.72 -5.29
CA ALA A 58 -5.40 5.11 -5.73
C ALA A 58 -5.18 3.74 -6.42
N GLY A 59 -5.84 2.71 -5.89
CA GLY A 59 -5.81 1.34 -6.43
C GLY A 59 -4.53 0.54 -6.12
N ARG A 60 -3.62 1.07 -5.30
CA ARG A 60 -2.37 0.38 -4.91
C ARG A 60 -2.24 0.11 -3.43
N VAL A 61 -3.16 0.63 -2.61
CA VAL A 61 -3.24 0.37 -1.18
C VAL A 61 -4.64 -0.16 -0.85
N GLU A 62 -4.69 -1.34 -0.27
CA GLU A 62 -5.89 -1.95 0.29
C GLU A 62 -5.77 -1.95 1.82
N ILE A 63 -6.87 -1.67 2.52
CA ILE A 63 -6.89 -1.57 3.98
C ILE A 63 -7.78 -2.67 4.56
N GLU A 64 -7.18 -3.51 5.38
CA GLU A 64 -7.85 -4.59 6.11
C GLU A 64 -7.93 -4.28 7.61
N THR A 65 -8.87 -4.92 8.31
CA THR A 65 -9.22 -4.59 9.71
C THR A 65 -8.88 -5.70 10.71
#